data_AF-A0A392THH0-F1
#
_entry.id   AF-A0A392THH0-F1
#
_cell.length_a   1.000
_cell.length_b   1.000
_cell.length_c   1.000
_cell.angle_alpha   90.00
_cell.angle_beta   90.00
_cell.angle_gamma   90.00
#
_symmetry.space_group_name_H-M   'P 1'
#
loop_
_entity.id
_entity.type
_entity.pdbx_description
1 polymer ?
#
loop_
_entity_poly.entity_id
_entity_poly.type
_entity_poly.pdbx_seq_one_letter_code
_entity_poly.pdbx_strand_id
1 'polypeptide(L)' 'TSLAAVYYNHGTPNLVRIHDAVTLSDLKRQLNSFLHFRDQRRITEIVYRRSSVCADGTVLFTKMELRTDDDVRKCSLFSP' A
#
# COMPACT_ATOMS: atom_id res chain seq x y z
N THR A 1 -5.57 1.29 13.00
CA THR A 1 -5.29 0.40 11.85
C THR A 1 -6.12 0.90 10.68
N SER A 2 -5.54 1.00 9.50
CA SER A 2 -6.21 1.42 8.26
C SER A 2 -6.53 0.21 7.38
N LEU A 3 -7.60 0.32 6.59
CA LEU A 3 -7.95 -0.69 5.60
C LEU A 3 -7.35 -0.30 4.26
N ALA A 4 -6.57 -1.20 3.66
CA ALA A 4 -5.93 -0.97 2.37
C ALA A 4 -6.32 -2.06 1.37
N ALA A 5 -6.55 -1.64 0.12
CA ALA A 5 -6.70 -2.57 -0.99
C ALA A 5 -5.32 -2.95 -1.54
N VAL A 6 -4.95 -4.22 -1.39
CA VAL A 6 -3.68 -4.79 -1.90
C VAL A 6 -3.98 -5.61 -3.15
N TYR A 7 -3.36 -5.22 -4.26
CA TYR A 7 -3.45 -5.90 -5.55
C TYR A 7 -2.22 -6.80 -5.72
N TYR A 8 -2.44 -8.09 -5.94
CA TYR A 8 -1.37 -9.06 -6.21
C TYR A 8 -1.47 -9.53 -7.66
N ASN A 9 -0.37 -9.46 -8.43
CA ASN A 9 -0.30 -9.85 -9.85
C ASN A 9 -1.44 -9.28 -10.73
N HIS A 10 -1.84 -8.02 -10.50
CA HIS A 10 -2.97 -7.38 -11.19
C HIS A 10 -4.33 -8.08 -11.05
N GLY A 11 -4.46 -9.01 -10.09
CA GLY A 11 -5.71 -9.68 -9.78
C GLY A 11 -6.64 -8.84 -8.90
N THR A 12 -7.69 -9.49 -8.41
CA THR A 12 -8.70 -8.87 -7.54
C THR A 12 -8.08 -8.31 -6.27
N PRO A 13 -8.42 -7.07 -5.86
CA PRO A 13 -7.90 -6.48 -4.64
C PRO A 13 -8.35 -7.26 -3.41
N ASN A 14 -7.46 -7.36 -2.43
CA ASN A 14 -7.78 -7.89 -1.11
C ASN A 14 -7.72 -6.76 -0.10
N LEU A 15 -8.74 -6.67 0.74
CA LEU A 15 -8.79 -5.68 1.80
C LEU A 15 -7.97 -6.21 2.99
N VAL A 16 -6.86 -5.55 3.28
CA VAL A 16 -5.92 -5.90 4.36
C VAL A 16 -5.91 -4.79 5.39
N ARG A 17 -5.96 -5.14 6.67
CA ARG A 17 -5.76 -4.18 7.76
C ARG A 17 -4.26 -3.95 7.96
N ILE A 18 -3.81 -2.72 7.74
CA ILE A 18 -2.44 -2.27 7.96
C ILE A 18 -2.40 -1.47 9.26
N HIS A 19 -1.37 -1.67 10.07
CA HIS A 19 -1.16 -0.84 11.27
C HIS A 19 -0.60 0.54 10.88
N ASP A 20 -1.15 1.62 11.46
CA ASP A 20 -0.86 3.00 11.03
C ASP A 20 0.54 3.52 11.43
N ALA A 21 1.26 2.77 12.27
CA ALA A 21 2.59 3.09 12.78
C ALA A 21 3.60 2.00 12.40
N VAL A 22 3.59 1.57 11.14
CA VAL A 22 4.50 0.53 10.64
C VAL A 22 5.67 1.16 9.90
N THR A 23 6.88 0.68 10.18
CA THR A 23 8.02 0.93 9.29
C THR A 23 7.78 0.19 7.95
N LEU A 24 8.52 0.54 6.91
CA LEU A 24 8.54 -0.19 5.65
C LEU A 24 8.84 -1.67 5.86
N SER A 25 9.75 -1.98 6.78
CA SER A 25 10.09 -3.35 7.15
C SER A 25 8.92 -4.10 7.78
N ASP A 26 8.18 -3.45 8.67
CA ASP A 26 6.98 -4.03 9.29
C ASP A 26 5.86 -4.26 8.28
N LEU A 27 5.64 -3.30 7.36
CA LEU A 27 4.67 -3.45 6.29
C LEU A 27 5.06 -4.59 5.35
N LYS A 28 6.33 -4.70 4.94
CA LYS A 28 6.83 -5.82 4.15
C LYS A 28 6.61 -7.15 4.87
N ARG A 29 6.87 -7.21 6.19
CA ARG A 29 6.63 -8.43 6.98
C ARG A 29 5.14 -8.82 7.01
N GLN A 30 4.25 -7.85 7.22
CA GLN A 30 2.80 -8.08 7.22
C GLN A 30 2.29 -8.55 5.85
N LEU A 31 2.70 -7.88 4.78
CA LEU A 31 2.34 -8.26 3.41
C LEU A 31 2.93 -9.62 3.05
N ASN A 32 4.16 -9.92 3.46
CA ASN A 32 4.78 -11.21 3.19
C ASN A 32 4.06 -12.33 3.94
N SER A 33 3.62 -12.10 5.18
CA SER A 33 2.79 -13.07 5.91
C SER A 33 1.43 -13.29 5.24
N PHE A 34 0.78 -12.21 4.77
CA PHE A 34 -0.49 -12.28 4.06
C PHE A 34 -0.37 -12.99 2.71
N LEU A 35 0.69 -12.69 1.95
CA LEU A 35 0.93 -13.28 0.64
C LEU A 35 1.46 -14.71 0.75
N HIS A 36 2.34 -15.03 1.71
CA HIS A 36 2.80 -16.41 1.96
C HIS A 36 1.64 -17.39 2.24
N PHE A 37 0.52 -16.90 2.79
CA PHE A 37 -0.69 -17.72 2.93
C PHE A 37 -1.27 -18.15 1.58
N ARG A 38 -1.07 -17.36 0.51
CA ARG A 38 -1.59 -17.62 -0.84
C ARG A 38 -0.55 -18.09 -1.85
N ASP A 39 0.68 -17.61 -1.76
CA ASP A 39 1.75 -17.84 -2.72
C ASP A 39 3.11 -17.67 -2.01
N GLN A 40 4.00 -18.66 -2.15
CA GLN A 40 5.33 -18.67 -1.48
C GLN A 40 6.34 -17.72 -2.14
N ARG A 41 5.89 -16.82 -3.02
CA ARG A 41 6.74 -15.91 -3.79
C ARG A 41 7.11 -14.69 -2.96
N ARG A 42 8.40 -14.33 -3.02
CA ARG A 42 8.95 -13.15 -2.37
C ARG A 42 8.46 -11.88 -3.05
N ILE A 43 8.00 -10.91 -2.27
CA ILE A 43 7.63 -9.57 -2.77
C ILE A 43 8.87 -8.88 -3.32
N THR A 44 8.87 -8.55 -4.61
CA THR A 44 9.97 -7.85 -5.28
C THR A 44 9.78 -6.33 -5.29
N GLU A 45 8.53 -5.88 -5.42
CA GLU A 45 8.17 -4.47 -5.52
C GLU A 45 6.82 -4.21 -4.83
N ILE A 46 6.69 -3.06 -4.17
CA ILE A 46 5.42 -2.58 -3.63
C ILE A 46 5.17 -1.21 -4.24
N VAL A 47 4.01 -1.05 -4.86
CA VAL A 47 3.58 0.20 -5.49
C VAL A 47 2.32 0.71 -4.80
N TYR A 48 2.24 2.01 -4.60
CA TYR A 48 1.07 2.67 -4.04
C TYR A 48 0.57 3.78 -4.97
N ARG A 49 -0.68 4.18 -4.79
CA ARG A 49 -1.25 5.35 -5.47
C ARG A 49 -1.28 6.50 -4.49
N ARG A 50 -0.55 7.56 -4.80
CA ARG A 50 -0.60 8.81 -4.05
C ARG A 50 -1.64 9.71 -4.68
N SER A 51 -2.65 10.13 -3.92
CA SER A 51 -3.56 11.17 -4.35
C SER A 51 -2.92 12.55 -4.17
N SER A 52 -3.17 13.44 -5.13
CA SER A 52 -2.90 14.88 -5.02
C SER A 52 -4.14 15.62 -5.47
N VAL A 53 -4.50 16.69 -4.76
CA VAL A 53 -5.60 17.57 -5.15
C VAL A 53 -5.00 18.77 -5.87
N CYS A 54 -5.41 19.00 -7.11
CA CYS A 54 -5.03 20.15 -7.90
C CYS A 54 -5.80 21.40 -7.45
N ALA A 55 -5.32 22.58 -7.82
CA ALA A 55 -5.95 23.86 -7.46
C ALA A 55 -7.37 24.02 -8.02
N ASP A 56 -7.68 23.32 -9.11
CA ASP A 56 -9.01 23.23 -9.74
C ASP A 56 -9.93 22.18 -9.08
N GLY A 57 -9.47 21.51 -8.01
CA GLY A 57 -10.19 20.45 -7.30
C GLY A 57 -10.03 19.05 -7.90
N THR A 58 -9.30 18.90 -9.02
CA THR A 58 -9.07 17.59 -9.64
C THR A 58 -8.21 16.71 -8.74
N VAL A 59 -8.61 15.46 -8.51
CA VAL A 59 -7.80 14.46 -7.78
C VAL A 59 -6.99 13.62 -8.75
N LEU A 60 -5.66 13.74 -8.68
CA LEU A 60 -4.73 12.94 -9.46
C LEU A 60 -4.18 11.79 -8.63
N PHE A 61 -4.11 10.60 -9.22
CA PHE A 61 -3.51 9.43 -8.61
C PHE A 61 -2.21 9.07 -9.33
N THR A 62 -1.08 9.28 -8.66
CA THR A 62 0.23 8.93 -9.21
C THR A 62 0.68 7.59 -8.64
N LYS A 63 1.11 6.68 -9.52
CA LYS A 63 1.74 5.42 -9.10
C LYS A 63 3.14 5.72 -8.60
N MET A 64 3.44 5.32 -7.37
CA MET A 64 4.72 5.54 -6.71
C MET A 64 5.25 4.19 -6.19
N GLU A 65 6.56 4.01 -6.22
CA GLU A 65 7.20 2.88 -5.53
C GLU A 65 7.32 3.19 -4.04
N LEU A 66 7.03 2.19 -3.21
CA LEU A 66 7.17 2.29 -1.76
C LEU A 66 8.62 1.97 -1.36
N ARG A 67 9.44 3.00 -1.13
CA ARG A 67 10.89 2.85 -0.89
C ARG A 67 11.33 3.24 0.51
N THR A 68 10.59 4.10 1.19
CA THR A 68 10.97 4.67 2.48
C THR A 68 9.85 4.58 3.52
N ASP A 69 10.20 4.73 4.79
CA ASP A 69 9.21 4.83 5.88
C ASP A 69 8.29 6.06 5.73
N ASP A 70 8.78 7.13 5.10
CA ASP A 70 7.97 8.31 4.81
C ASP A 70 6.91 8.03 3.73
N ASP A 71 7.24 7.19 2.75
CA ASP A 71 6.26 6.72 1.76
C ASP A 71 5.15 5.91 2.43
N VAL A 72 5.47 5.10 3.44
CA VAL A 72 4.48 4.33 4.21
C VAL A 72 3.49 5.26 4.90
N ARG A 73 3.96 6.36 5.48
CA ARG A 73 3.10 7.38 6.10
C ARG A 73 2.22 8.10 5.08
N LYS A 74 2.68 8.23 3.83
CA LYS A 74 1.91 8.83 2.73
C LYS A 74 0.92 7.87 2.08
N CYS A 75 1.09 6.56 2.28
CA CYS A 75 0.17 5.54 1.77
C CYS A 75 -1.16 5.49 2.52
N SER A 76 -1.23 5.95 3.76
CA SER A 76 -2.36 5.74 4.68
C SER A 76 -3.52 6.73 4.56
N LEU A 77 -3.53 7.61 3.55
CA LEU A 77 -4.58 8.63 3.39
C LEU A 77 -5.62 8.23 2.34
N PHE A 78 -6.48 7.28 2.70
CA PHE A 78 -7.85 7.20 2.18
C PHE A 78 -8.70 6.40 3.20
N SER A 79 -9.23 7.09 4.21
CA SER A 79 -10.44 6.65 4.89
C SER A 79 -11.60 7.41 4.21
N PRO A 80 -12.58 6.73 3.59
CA PRO A 80 -13.79 7.38 3.10
C PRO A 80 -14.57 8.05 4.23
#